data_AF-A0A5J4TTQ6-F1
#
_entry.id   AF-A0A5J4TTQ6-F1
#
_cell.length_a   1.000
_cell.length_b   1.000
_cell.length_c   1.000
_cell.angle_alpha   90.00
_cell.angle_beta   90.00
_cell.angle_gamma   90.00
#
_symmetry.space_group_name_H-M   'P 1'
#
loop_
_entity.id
_entity.type
_entity.pdbx_description
1 polymer ?
#
loop_
_entity_poly.entity_id
_entity_poly.type
_entity_poly.pdbx_seq_one_letter_code
_entity_poly.pdbx_strand_id
1 'polypeptide(L)' 'MIASSDFFVVTSDFVLEDGNKTFQLAEGDIVQAMKSDDEFLMIEKDREIIKVPLKYLRSFDSNTSS' A
#
# COMPACT_ATOMS: atom_id res chain seq x y z
N MET A 1 -7.75 5.19 12.72
CA MET A 1 -7.23 6.32 11.94
C MET A 1 -5.76 6.03 11.68
N ILE A 2 -5.39 5.75 10.43
CA ILE A 2 -4.00 5.54 10.01
C ILE A 2 -3.38 6.95 9.85
N ALA A 3 -2.25 7.20 10.50
CA ALA A 3 -1.56 8.47 10.36
C ALA A 3 -0.91 8.53 8.97
N SER A 4 -0.73 9.72 8.40
CA SER A 4 -0.12 9.97 7.07
C SER A 4 1.36 9.56 6.95
N SER A 5 1.83 8.70 7.84
CA SER A 5 3.23 8.27 8.01
C SER A 5 3.35 6.77 8.27
N ASP A 6 2.25 6.02 8.15
CA ASP A 6 2.27 4.57 8.31
C ASP A 6 2.77 3.90 7.03
N PHE A 7 3.73 2.99 7.19
CA PHE A 7 4.29 2.18 6.11
C PHE A 7 3.65 0.80 6.12
N PHE A 8 3.49 0.23 4.93
CA PHE A 8 2.95 -1.11 4.74
C PHE A 8 3.88 -1.89 3.82
N VAL A 9 4.07 -3.16 4.14
CA VAL A 9 4.75 -4.11 3.25
C VAL A 9 3.71 -4.87 2.44
N VAL A 10 3.97 -4.99 1.15
CA VAL A 10 3.17 -5.79 0.22
C VAL A 10 3.45 -7.26 0.48
N THR A 11 2.44 -8.04 0.80
CA THR A 11 2.59 -9.46 1.19
C THR A 11 2.36 -10.43 0.05
N SER A 12 1.87 -9.95 -1.09
CA SER A 12 1.72 -10.73 -2.32
C SER A 12 1.65 -9.78 -3.50
N ASP A 13 2.08 -10.24 -4.68
CA ASP A 13 2.05 -9.44 -5.89
C ASP A 13 0.65 -8.88 -6.17
N PHE A 14 0.59 -7.58 -6.48
CA PHE A 14 -0.63 -6.87 -6.81
C PHE A 14 -0.45 -6.12 -8.13
N VAL A 15 -1.36 -6.37 -9.07
CA VAL A 15 -1.41 -5.69 -10.36
C VAL A 15 -2.77 -5.02 -10.50
N LEU A 16 -2.75 -3.72 -10.82
CA LEU A 16 -3.94 -2.94 -11.16
C LEU A 16 -3.80 -2.46 -12.59
N GLU A 17 -4.81 -2.75 -13.41
CA GLU A 17 -4.93 -2.23 -14.77
C GLU A 17 -6.01 -1.15 -14.79
N ASP A 18 -5.62 0.08 -15.13
CA ASP A 18 -6.52 1.22 -15.28
C ASP A 18 -6.38 1.81 -16.69
N GLY A 19 -7.27 1.39 -17.58
CA GLY A 19 -7.25 1.76 -19.00
C GLY A 19 -5.98 1.32 -19.70
N ASN A 20 -5.08 2.27 -19.98
CA ASN A 20 -3.78 2.03 -20.65
C ASN A 20 -2.60 2.01 -19.67
N LYS A 21 -2.85 2.08 -18.35
CA LYS A 21 -1.82 2.07 -17.32
C LYS A 21 -1.88 0.76 -16.55
N THR A 22 -0.70 0.22 -16.26
CA THR A 22 -0.55 -0.95 -15.40
C THR A 22 0.31 -0.55 -14.21
N PHE A 23 -0.25 -0.66 -13.01
CA PHE A 23 0.48 -0.47 -11.77
C PHE A 23 0.77 -1.83 -11.16
N GLN A 24 2.04 -2.05 -10.83
CA GLN A 24 2.48 -3.26 -10.16
C GLN A 24 3.14 -2.91 -8.83
N LEU A 25 2.80 -3.72 -7.83
CA LEU A 25 3.47 -3.82 -6.54
C LEU A 25 3.92 -5.27 -6.38
N ALA A 26 5.21 -5.47 -6.12
CA ALA A 26 5.76 -6.80 -5.89
C ALA A 26 5.67 -7.16 -4.40
N GLU A 27 5.57 -8.45 -4.10
CA GLU A 27 5.77 -8.93 -2.74
C GLU A 27 7.10 -8.43 -2.16
N GLY A 28 7.05 -7.86 -0.96
CA GLY A 28 8.19 -7.25 -0.27
C GLY A 28 8.33 -5.74 -0.49
N ASP A 29 7.62 -5.14 -1.44
CA ASP A 29 7.62 -3.69 -1.62
C ASP A 29 7.08 -2.98 -0.37
N ILE A 30 7.73 -1.88 0.01
CA ILE A 30 7.26 -1.01 1.10
C ILE A 30 6.56 0.20 0.48
N VAL A 31 5.30 0.41 0.85
CA VAL A 31 4.47 1.52 0.39
C VAL A 31 4.09 2.43 1.56
N GLN A 32 4.04 3.73 1.30
CA GLN A 32 3.59 4.71 2.27
C GLN A 32 2.09 4.94 2.13
N ALA A 33 1.35 4.82 3.24
CA ALA A 33 -0.06 5.13 3.27
C ALA A 33 -0.29 6.65 3.23
N MET A 34 -1.12 7.10 2.29
CA MET A 34 -1.71 8.44 2.37
C MET A 34 -2.96 8.44 3.24
N LYS A 35 -3.83 7.45 3.01
CA LYS A 35 -5.11 7.29 3.68
C LYS A 35 -5.50 5.82 3.70
N SER A 36 -6.31 5.42 4.67
CA SER A 36 -6.96 4.13 4.71
C SER A 36 -8.47 4.29 4.89
N ASP A 37 -9.22 3.36 4.32
CA ASP A 37 -10.61 3.08 4.70
C ASP A 37 -10.68 1.61 5.20
N ASP A 38 -11.87 1.06 5.46
CA ASP A 38 -12.04 -0.26 6.09
C ASP A 38 -11.43 -1.44 5.30
N GLU A 39 -11.35 -1.33 3.97
CA GLU A 39 -10.93 -2.44 3.10
C GLU A 39 -9.71 -2.10 2.22
N PHE A 40 -9.34 -0.83 2.12
CA PHE A 40 -8.34 -0.34 1.16
C PHE A 40 -7.35 0.64 1.78
N LEU A 41 -6.12 0.57 1.31
CA LEU A 41 -5.07 1.56 1.51
C LEU A 41 -4.92 2.40 0.25
N MET A 42 -4.93 3.72 0.40
CA MET A 42 -4.59 4.65 -0.67
C MET A 42 -3.11 5.01 -0.58
N ILE A 43 -2.38 4.79 -1.66
CA ILE A 43 -0.96 5.11 -1.79
C ILE A 43 -0.76 6.06 -2.97
N GLU A 44 0.26 6.92 -2.92
CA GLU A 44 0.69 7.71 -4.07
C GLU A 44 1.83 6.99 -4.80
N LYS A 45 1.65 6.71 -6.09
CA LYS A 45 2.70 6.18 -6.97
C LYS A 45 2.60 6.93 -8.29
N ASP A 46 3.74 7.39 -8.82
CA ASP A 46 3.80 8.14 -10.09
C ASP A 46 2.86 9.37 -10.14
N ARG A 47 2.64 10.02 -8.98
CA ARG A 47 1.69 11.14 -8.78
C ARG A 47 0.21 10.77 -8.96
N GLU A 48 -0.09 9.48 -8.90
CA GLU A 48 -1.45 8.94 -8.96
C GLU A 48 -1.80 8.23 -7.65
N ILE A 49 -3.07 8.32 -7.27
CA ILE A 49 -3.58 7.68 -6.05
C ILE A 49 -4.11 6.30 -6.42
N ILE A 50 -3.46 5.27 -5.90
CA ILE A 50 -3.81 3.87 -6.12
C ILE A 50 -4.49 3.32 -4.88
N LYS A 51 -5.58 2.60 -5.07
CA LYS A 51 -6.27 1.86 -4.02
C LYS A 51 -5.79 0.42 -4.01
N VAL A 52 -5.10 0.04 -2.93
CA VAL A 52 -4.59 -1.31 -2.73
C VAL A 52 -5.42 -1.98 -1.64
N PRO A 53 -6.04 -3.15 -1.90
CA PRO A 53 -6.79 -3.87 -0.88
C PRO A 53 -5.90 -4.27 0.30
N LEU A 54 -6.38 -4.08 1.53
CA LEU A 54 -5.61 -4.39 2.74
C LEU A 54 -5.18 -5.86 2.84
N LYS A 55 -5.87 -6.79 2.16
CA LYS A 55 -5.49 -8.20 2.11
C LYS A 55 -4.12 -8.47 1.46
N TYR A 56 -3.61 -7.53 0.66
CA TYR A 56 -2.28 -7.61 0.03
C TYR A 56 -1.20 -6.87 0.82
N LEU A 57 -1.56 -6.32 1.98
CA LEU A 57 -0.72 -5.42 2.74
C LEU A 57 -0.64 -5.87 4.20
N ARG A 58 0.51 -5.59 4.82
CA ARG A 58 0.71 -5.76 6.25
C ARG A 58 1.36 -4.50 6.82
N SER A 59 0.88 -4.03 7.96
CA SER A 59 1.49 -2.89 8.65
C SER A 59 2.97 -3.17 8.88
N PHE A 60 3.81 -2.26 8.39
CA PHE A 60 5.25 -2.30 8.59
C PHE A 60 5.56 -1.55 9.88
N ASP A 61 5.28 -2.21 11.01
CA ASP A 61 5.66 -1.68 12.31
C ASP A 61 7.18 -1.80 12.45
N SER A 62 7.89 -0.67 12.40
CA SER A 62 9.33 -0.62 12.67
C SER A 62 9.66 -0.81 14.16
N ASN A 63 8.67 -1.16 14.99
CA ASN A 63 8.79 -1.29 16.43
C ASN A 63 8.88 -2.76 16.88
N THR A 64 9.98 -3.42 16.51
CA THR A 64 10.51 -4.55 17.30
C THR A 64 11.79 -4.10 17.98
N SER A 65 11.64 -3.25 19.00
CA SER A 65 12.63 -3.02 20.04
C SER A 65 11.95 -2.42 21.27
N SER A 66 11.46 -3.27 22.16
CA SER A 66 11.37 -3.04 23.61
C SER A 66 11.10 -4.36 24.33
#